data_AF-A0A3M1FU42-F1
#
_entry.id   AF-A0A3M1FU42-F1
#
_cell.length_a   1.000
_cell.length_b   1.000
_cell.length_c   1.000
_cell.angle_alpha   90.00
_cell.angle_beta   90.00
_cell.angle_gamma   90.00
#
_symmetry.space_group_name_H-M   'P 1'
#
loop_
_entity.id
_entity.type
_entity.pdbx_description
1 polymer ?
#
loop_
_entity_poly.entity_id
_entity_poly.type
_entity_poly.pdbx_seq_one_letter_code
_entity_poly.pdbx_strand_id
1 'polypeptide(L)'
;MSIEDKLKILEEDPGNPCVVPLAEGLWQSGKKAEALLWLLKGVSHNPDLLEARALLVHYALEEKCWCLISEQIKELEKRIGQSDTLSRLTLELKKVGIVESEEESKKPNEAEEAEVTIAEVVVSEDKNKR
;
A
#
# COMPACT_ATOMS: atom_id res chain seq x y z
N MET A 1 0.90 31.09 -5.31
CA MET A 1 2.01 30.18 -5.62
C MET A 1 1.56 29.25 -6.73
N SER A 2 2.29 29.18 -7.84
CA SER A 2 1.92 28.33 -8.97
C SER A 2 2.20 26.85 -8.68
N ILE A 3 1.70 25.95 -9.54
CA ILE A 3 2.04 24.51 -9.45
C ILE A 3 3.54 24.30 -9.66
N GLU A 4 4.15 25.04 -10.58
CA GLU A 4 5.59 24.96 -10.87
C GLU A 4 6.44 25.36 -9.65
N ASP A 5 6.03 26.40 -8.92
CA ASP A 5 6.71 26.82 -7.69
C ASP A 5 6.62 25.73 -6.61
N LYS A 6 5.44 25.10 -6.44
CA LYS A 6 5.25 24.00 -5.50
C LYS A 6 6.11 22.79 -5.85
N LEU A 7 6.19 22.44 -7.13
CA LEU A 7 6.99 21.31 -7.60
C LEU A 7 8.47 21.52 -7.30
N LYS A 8 9.02 22.71 -7.56
CA LYS A 8 10.43 23.02 -7.22
C LYS A 8 10.70 22.85 -5.73
N ILE A 9 9.80 23.33 -4.87
CA ILE A 9 9.92 23.15 -3.41
C ILE A 9 9.91 21.65 -3.06
N LEU A 10 9.04 20.85 -3.68
CA LEU A 10 8.88 19.42 -3.39
C LEU A 10 9.93 18.52 -4.06
N GLU A 11 10.65 19.04 -5.05
CA GLU A 11 11.85 18.42 -5.59
C GLU A 11 13.01 18.51 -4.58
N GLU A 12 13.12 19.62 -3.87
CA GLU A 12 14.14 19.84 -2.83
C GLU A 12 13.75 19.25 -1.46
N ASP A 13 12.50 19.42 -1.06
CA ASP A 13 11.93 18.94 0.20
C ASP A 13 10.58 18.26 -0.05
N PRO A 14 10.57 16.96 -0.37
CA PRO A 14 9.33 16.23 -0.62
C PRO A 14 8.40 16.18 0.60
N GLY A 15 8.94 16.32 1.82
CA GLY A 15 8.19 16.32 3.08
C GLY A 15 7.53 17.66 3.41
N ASN A 16 7.63 18.64 2.51
CA ASN A 16 7.08 19.96 2.72
C ASN A 16 5.53 19.93 2.78
N PRO A 17 4.89 20.65 3.71
CA PRO A 17 3.43 20.74 3.80
C PRO A 17 2.74 21.23 2.53
N CYS A 18 3.46 21.91 1.62
CA CYS A 18 2.91 22.34 0.33
C CYS A 18 2.52 21.17 -0.61
N VAL A 19 2.89 19.92 -0.26
CA VAL A 19 2.43 18.71 -0.96
C VAL A 19 0.92 18.55 -0.93
N VAL A 20 0.25 18.98 0.15
CA VAL A 20 -1.21 18.90 0.31
C VAL A 20 -1.92 19.73 -0.76
N PRO A 21 -1.71 21.06 -0.85
CA PRO A 21 -2.36 21.87 -1.87
C PRO A 21 -1.82 21.62 -3.29
N LEU A 22 -0.72 20.89 -3.48
CA LEU A 22 -0.34 20.37 -4.80
C LEU A 22 -1.24 19.18 -5.17
N ALA A 23 -1.35 18.20 -4.27
CA ALA A 23 -2.11 16.98 -4.49
C ALA A 23 -3.60 17.25 -4.73
N GLU A 24 -4.19 18.19 -3.99
CA GLU A 24 -5.58 18.62 -4.22
C GLU A 24 -5.79 19.19 -5.63
N GLY A 25 -4.86 20.04 -6.08
CA GLY A 25 -4.93 20.62 -7.43
C GLY A 25 -4.77 19.56 -8.53
N LEU A 26 -3.85 18.60 -8.33
CA LEU A 26 -3.68 17.46 -9.23
C LEU A 26 -4.94 16.58 -9.27
N TRP A 27 -5.53 16.31 -8.10
CA TRP A 27 -6.76 15.53 -7.97
C TRP A 27 -7.91 16.15 -8.74
N GLN A 28 -8.17 17.44 -8.51
CA GLN A 28 -9.23 18.20 -9.18
C GLN A 28 -9.01 18.30 -10.70
N SER A 29 -7.75 18.26 -11.14
CA SER A 29 -7.39 18.23 -12.56
C SER A 29 -7.48 16.84 -13.20
N GLY A 30 -7.99 15.83 -12.47
CA GLY A 30 -8.09 14.44 -12.94
C GLY A 30 -6.78 13.66 -12.89
N LYS A 31 -5.68 14.26 -12.44
CA LYS A 31 -4.36 13.63 -12.32
C LYS A 31 -4.22 12.86 -11.00
N LYS A 32 -5.15 11.93 -10.77
CA LYS A 32 -5.31 11.23 -9.49
C LYS A 32 -4.08 10.41 -9.08
N ALA A 33 -3.47 9.71 -10.05
CA ALA A 33 -2.26 8.93 -9.79
C ALA A 33 -1.07 9.81 -9.36
N GLU A 34 -0.88 10.98 -9.98
CA GLU A 34 0.16 11.94 -9.60
C GLU A 34 -0.10 12.51 -8.19
N ALA A 35 -1.36 12.81 -7.86
CA ALA A 35 -1.74 13.28 -6.54
C ALA A 35 -1.39 12.26 -5.44
N LEU A 36 -1.76 10.99 -5.64
CA LEU A 36 -1.43 9.89 -4.72
C LEU A 36 0.09 9.70 -4.59
N LEU A 37 0.83 9.77 -5.70
CA LEU A 37 2.28 9.63 -5.70
C LEU A 37 2.96 10.72 -4.87
N TRP A 38 2.56 11.97 -5.06
CA TRP A 38 3.12 13.10 -4.30
C TRP A 38 2.81 13.00 -2.82
N LEU A 39 1.57 12.65 -2.46
CA LEU A 39 1.20 12.43 -1.06
C LEU A 39 2.01 11.30 -0.44
N LEU A 40 2.15 10.16 -1.14
CA LEU A 40 2.96 9.04 -0.68
C LEU A 40 4.42 9.44 -0.47
N LYS A 41 5.00 10.18 -1.41
CA LYS A 41 6.37 10.71 -1.30
C LYS A 41 6.49 11.62 -0.08
N GLY A 42 5.52 12.52 0.13
CA GLY A 42 5.51 13.46 1.24
C GLY A 42 5.45 12.79 2.60
N VAL A 43 4.51 11.85 2.80
CA VAL A 43 4.39 11.13 4.09
C VAL A 43 5.54 10.16 4.35
N SER A 44 6.27 9.74 3.32
CA SER A 44 7.47 8.92 3.46
C SER A 44 8.68 9.75 3.93
N HIS A 45 8.79 11.01 3.49
CA HIS A 45 9.89 11.90 3.88
C HIS A 45 9.60 12.64 5.20
N ASN A 46 8.35 13.03 5.41
CA ASN A 46 7.88 13.63 6.65
C ASN A 46 6.71 12.81 7.20
N PRO A 47 7.01 11.80 8.03
CA PRO A 47 5.99 10.93 8.59
C PRO A 47 4.99 11.62 9.52
N ASP A 48 5.34 12.80 10.06
CA ASP A 48 4.48 13.63 10.93
C ASP A 48 3.55 14.55 10.15
N LEU A 49 3.57 14.50 8.83
CA LEU A 49 2.65 15.24 7.97
C LEU A 49 1.27 14.56 7.96
N LEU A 50 0.58 14.61 9.10
CA LEU A 50 -0.69 13.93 9.35
C LEU A 50 -1.79 14.36 8.38
N GLU A 51 -1.81 15.63 7.99
CA GLU A 51 -2.76 16.16 7.02
C GLU A 51 -2.60 15.51 5.64
N ALA A 52 -1.35 15.39 5.14
CA ALA A 52 -1.08 14.69 3.88
C ALA A 52 -1.43 13.20 3.97
N ARG A 53 -1.20 12.56 5.12
CA ARG A 53 -1.57 11.15 5.33
C ARG A 53 -3.08 10.95 5.36
N ALA A 54 -3.82 11.85 6.01
CA ALA A 54 -5.29 11.82 6.00
C ALA A 54 -5.83 12.01 4.58
N LEU A 55 -5.27 12.94 3.81
CA LEU A 55 -5.66 13.16 2.42
C LEU A 55 -5.32 11.95 1.53
N LEU A 56 -4.17 11.31 1.75
CA LEU A 56 -3.78 10.09 1.06
C LEU A 56 -4.78 8.95 1.30
N VAL A 57 -5.22 8.76 2.55
CA VAL A 57 -6.24 7.76 2.90
C VAL A 57 -7.56 8.06 2.20
N HIS A 58 -8.01 9.33 2.22
CA HIS A 58 -9.25 9.75 1.58
C HIS A 58 -9.24 9.48 0.07
N TYR A 59 -8.19 9.89 -0.63
CA TYR A 59 -8.03 9.65 -2.07
C TYR A 59 -7.87 8.18 -2.42
N ALA A 60 -7.16 7.42 -1.60
CA ALA A 60 -7.03 5.98 -1.79
C ALA A 60 -8.38 5.25 -1.61
N LEU A 61 -9.30 5.75 -0.78
CA LEU A 61 -10.68 5.23 -0.67
C LEU A 61 -11.48 5.44 -1.94
N GLU A 62 -11.41 6.64 -2.53
CA GLU A 62 -12.09 6.92 -3.80
C GLU A 62 -11.60 6.00 -4.94
N GLU A 63 -10.29 5.76 -5.00
CA GLU A 63 -9.66 4.89 -6.00
C GLU A 63 -9.61 3.42 -5.61
N LYS A 64 -10.22 3.04 -4.47
CA LYS A 64 -10.29 1.67 -3.97
C LYS A 64 -8.91 1.01 -3.85
N CYS A 65 -7.89 1.80 -3.50
CA CYS A 65 -6.52 1.36 -3.28
C CYS A 65 -6.35 0.80 -1.86
N TRP A 66 -7.02 -0.31 -1.59
CA TRP A 66 -7.22 -0.85 -0.24
C TRP A 66 -5.94 -1.24 0.50
N CYS A 67 -4.93 -1.77 -0.20
CA CYS A 67 -3.63 -2.09 0.40
C CYS A 67 -2.93 -0.83 0.92
N LEU A 68 -3.01 0.26 0.16
CA LEU A 68 -2.45 1.55 0.56
C LEU A 68 -3.19 2.09 1.79
N ILE A 69 -4.52 2.02 1.79
CA ILE A 69 -5.34 2.48 2.93
C ILE A 69 -4.97 1.73 4.21
N SER A 70 -4.87 0.41 4.15
CA SER A 70 -4.58 -0.41 5.33
C SER A 70 -3.22 -0.09 5.94
N GLU A 71 -2.21 0.15 5.10
CA GLU A 71 -0.88 0.58 5.54
C GLU A 71 -0.92 1.96 6.21
N GLN A 72 -1.59 2.93 5.57
CA GLN A 72 -1.64 4.30 6.08
C GLN A 72 -2.46 4.42 7.37
N ILE A 73 -3.54 3.63 7.54
CA ILE A 73 -4.30 3.59 8.80
C ILE A 73 -3.43 3.06 9.95
N LYS A 74 -2.68 1.98 9.74
CA LYS A 74 -1.77 1.45 10.76
C LYS A 74 -0.75 2.49 11.20
N GLU A 75 -0.22 3.27 10.26
CA GLU A 75 0.72 4.36 10.57
C GLU A 75 0.04 5.53 11.31
N LEU A 76 -1.21 5.87 10.98
CA LEU A 76 -1.97 6.85 11.75
C LEU A 76 -2.22 6.37 13.19
N GLU A 77 -2.67 5.13 13.37
CA GLU A 77 -2.93 4.56 14.69
C GLU A 77 -1.68 4.58 15.59
N LYS A 78 -0.48 4.32 15.03
CA LYS A 78 0.78 4.40 15.77
C LYS A 78 1.12 5.82 16.26
N ARG A 79 0.71 6.85 15.51
CA ARG A 79 1.12 8.25 15.77
C ARG A 79 0.13 9.02 16.60
N ILE A 80 -1.15 8.93 16.27
CA ILE A 80 -2.22 9.67 16.94
C ILE A 80 -3.05 8.80 17.89
N GLY A 81 -2.75 7.51 17.97
CA GLY A 81 -3.51 6.55 18.75
C GLY A 81 -4.78 6.09 18.05
N GLN A 82 -5.57 5.29 18.76
CA GLN A 82 -6.88 4.85 18.27
C GLN A 82 -7.87 6.02 18.23
N SER A 83 -8.64 6.06 17.15
CA SER A 83 -9.70 7.02 16.92
C SER A 83 -10.93 6.27 16.42
N ASP A 84 -12.13 6.75 16.77
CA ASP A 84 -13.39 6.19 16.26
C ASP A 84 -13.42 6.18 14.73
N THR A 85 -12.85 7.21 14.10
CA THR A 85 -12.76 7.31 12.63
C THR A 85 -11.86 6.23 12.05
N LEU A 86 -10.68 6.03 12.63
CA LEU A 86 -9.74 4.97 12.19
C LEU A 86 -10.35 3.59 12.41
N SER A 87 -11.02 3.38 13.55
CA SER A 87 -11.69 2.13 13.88
C SER A 87 -12.79 1.77 12.90
N ARG A 88 -13.61 2.76 12.50
CA ARG A 88 -14.65 2.57 11.46
C ARG A 88 -14.05 2.23 10.11
N LEU A 89 -13.00 2.95 9.68
CA LEU A 89 -12.32 2.66 8.42
C LEU A 89 -11.69 1.26 8.41
N THR A 90 -11.05 0.85 9.51
CA THR A 90 -10.51 -0.52 9.65
C THR A 90 -11.61 -1.58 9.55
N LEU A 91 -12.79 -1.33 10.13
CA LEU A 91 -13.94 -2.23 10.01
C LEU A 91 -14.47 -2.31 8.57
N GLU A 92 -14.50 -1.19 7.84
CA GLU A 92 -14.88 -1.19 6.42
C GLU A 92 -13.89 -1.99 5.57
N LEU A 93 -12.58 -1.83 5.79
CA LEU A 93 -11.56 -2.63 5.09
C LEU A 93 -11.70 -4.14 5.35
N LYS A 94 -12.04 -4.54 6.59
CA LYS A 94 -12.30 -5.94 6.94
C LYS A 94 -13.50 -6.50 6.15
N LYS A 95 -14.57 -5.72 5.96
CA LYS A 95 -15.75 -6.14 5.19
C LYS A 95 -15.45 -6.36 3.71
N VAL A 96 -14.47 -5.64 3.14
CA VAL A 96 -14.04 -5.82 1.74
C VAL A 96 -13.11 -7.05 1.60
N GLY A 97 -12.75 -7.74 2.69
CA GLY A 97 -11.93 -8.95 2.67
C GLY A 97 -10.44 -8.70 2.52
N ILE A 98 -9.97 -7.50 2.87
CA ILE A 98 -8.58 -7.04 2.59
C ILE A 98 -7.71 -7.03 3.85
N VAL A 99 -8.34 -7.13 5.02
CA VAL A 99 -7.66 -7.37 6.28
C VAL A 99 -8.14 -8.72 6.78
N GLU A 100 -7.28 -9.72 6.75
CA GLU A 100 -7.57 -11.02 7.36
C GLU A 100 -7.89 -10.81 8.84
N SER A 101 -8.99 -11.41 9.29
CA SER A 101 -9.30 -11.56 10.71
C SER A 101 -8.23 -12.43 11.33
N GLU A 102 -7.45 -11.90 12.27
CA GLU A 102 -6.77 -12.72 13.26
C GLU A 102 -7.84 -13.32 14.20
N GLU A 103 -8.67 -14.24 13.70
CA GLU A 103 -9.53 -15.09 14.53
C GLU A 103 -8.99 -16.52 14.50
N GLU A 104 -8.44 -16.91 15.65
CA GLU A 104 -8.24 -18.27 16.16
C GLU A 104 -7.50 -19.28 15.26
N SER A 105 -6.17 -19.19 15.26
CA SER A 105 -5.33 -20.40 15.20
C SER A 105 -5.44 -21.20 16.51
N LYS A 106 -6.48 -22.04 16.63
CA LYS A 106 -6.45 -23.25 17.47
C LYS A 106 -6.40 -24.49 16.56
N LYS A 107 -5.23 -25.14 16.57
CA LYS A 107 -4.83 -26.48 16.04
C LYS A 107 -5.87 -27.61 16.26
N PRO A 108 -5.73 -28.86 15.70
CA PRO A 108 -4.56 -29.47 15.01
C PRO A 108 -4.83 -30.31 13.72
N ASN A 109 -3.78 -30.44 12.90
CA ASN A 109 -3.26 -31.65 12.24
C ASN A 109 -4.23 -32.61 11.50
N GLU A 110 -4.11 -32.68 10.17
CA GLU A 110 -4.13 -33.98 9.47
C GLU A 110 -3.33 -33.88 8.16
N ALA A 111 -2.51 -34.91 7.95
CA ALA A 111 -1.54 -35.04 6.88
C ALA A 111 -2.21 -35.41 5.56
N GLU A 112 -1.72 -34.85 4.46
CA GLU A 112 -1.79 -35.53 3.17
C GLU A 112 -0.52 -35.21 2.37
N GLU A 113 0.43 -36.13 2.49
CA GLU A 113 1.60 -36.21 1.63
C GLU A 113 1.11 -36.57 0.22
N ALA A 114 1.06 -35.60 -0.69
CA ALA A 114 0.92 -35.90 -2.11
C ALA A 114 2.28 -36.35 -2.65
N GLU A 115 2.50 -37.67 -2.63
CA GLU A 115 3.49 -38.36 -3.45
C GLU A 115 3.32 -37.93 -4.92
N VAL A 116 4.30 -37.21 -5.47
CA VAL A 116 4.44 -37.07 -6.93
C VAL A 116 5.68 -37.84 -7.33
N THR A 117 5.47 -39.11 -7.68
CA THR A 117 6.39 -39.96 -8.42
C THR A 117 6.61 -39.40 -9.82
N ILE A 118 7.81 -38.88 -10.09
CA ILE A 118 8.29 -38.67 -11.46
C ILE A 118 9.14 -39.89 -11.82
N ALA A 119 8.56 -40.78 -12.61
CA ALA A 119 9.22 -41.97 -13.14
C ALA A 119 10.41 -41.59 -14.03
N GLU A 120 11.55 -42.23 -13.77
CA GLU A 120 12.68 -42.35 -14.69
C GLU A 120 12.22 -42.84 -16.06
N VAL A 121 12.63 -42.14 -17.12
CA VAL A 121 12.89 -42.78 -18.41
C VAL A 121 14.34 -42.53 -18.77
N VAL A 122 14.99 -43.67 -19.01
CA VAL A 122 16.40 -43.96 -19.07
C VAL A 122 17.05 -43.43 -20.36
N VAL A 123 18.20 -42.79 -20.16
CA VAL A 123 19.47 -42.82 -20.92
C VAL A 123 19.49 -43.72 -22.17
N SER A 124 20.00 -43.21 -23.30
CA SER A 124 21.20 -43.76 -23.97
C SER A 124 21.56 -43.06 -25.30
N GLU A 125 22.87 -42.81 -25.42
CA GLU A 125 23.71 -42.78 -26.63
C GLU A 125 23.52 -41.61 -27.62
N ASP A 126 24.58 -40.90 -28.05
CA ASP A 126 25.79 -41.48 -28.63
C ASP A 126 27.03 -40.60 -28.42
N LYS A 127 28.16 -41.24 -28.09
CA LYS A 127 29.52 -40.71 -28.22
C LYS A 127 30.14 -41.34 -29.46
N ASN A 128 30.42 -40.56 -30.50
CA ASN A 128 31.57 -40.85 -31.38
C ASN A 128 31.94 -39.57 -32.15
N LYS A 129 33.03 -38.89 -31.78
CA LYS A 129 34.30 -38.89 -32.53
C LYS A 129 34.11 -38.89 -34.06
N ARG A 130 34.35 -37.73 -34.68
CA ARG A 130 35.55 -37.47 -35.49
C ARG A 130 35.79 -35.98 -35.62
#